data_AF-A0A2S7R1V8-F1
#
_entry.id   AF-A0A2S7R1V8-F1
#
_cell.length_a   1.000
_cell.length_b   1.000
_cell.length_c   1.000
_cell.angle_alpha   90.00
_cell.angle_beta   90.00
_cell.angle_gamma   90.00
#
_symmetry.space_group_name_H-M   'P 1'
#
loop_
_entity.id
_entity.type
_entity.pdbx_description
1 polymer ?
#
loop_
_entity_poly.entity_id
_entity_poly.type
_entity_poly.pdbx_seq_one_letter_code
_entity_poly.pdbx_strand_id
1 'polypeptide(L)'
;MPTKNSRQSGHHPPESRAHEPRRRDTLRPQSSLLAVKIQDDLSNAGQTLSASTQQRAPDSDAYNCDDDELPLELRNSPYNTAKMEAHSQHNKRAQGPIGRVMGWFSPPKPTSKRPQQLYDNDNAAVHASRKVQGKNYTEAQESKGEDHDELAKVRQELARALKSHEVKELEFQKKMQDLQHQHMREIEHGASIQQTEIQNLKSDKEKLREEHEAFIRKQQELSFKQMTTSRWLPVEDTKVMADLNRLKREMRGWAKKTSMKDVDLLDSLDEGDQISLWNALAQVVRFEGCQISEEVRSLRSSTLLLNALLSHDVYTSLFRNPFFIFSEDLGAEHPFPGTGLNSMLGELYQRTQRSNEEDAHIWRSQTLRLLLPPLRNDTSDGEKELHNRTQEMITTVADRRASEFLKSPARYMISDKADANYGDKLRSIYREAASISYMLWTRRTTLRCWTLEDMGRPVFHPDSKELVPHSSVNFEEHEDQLEGRPITILVHPLLKAYGTDEAKDYDRDRVWAPAEVWLDSRN
;
A
#
# COMPACT_ATOMS: atom_id res chain seq x y z
N MET A 1 95.91 7.30 -5.07
CA MET A 1 96.61 6.55 -3.99
C MET A 1 96.32 7.28 -2.69
N PRO A 2 95.85 6.67 -1.57
CA PRO A 2 95.37 5.29 -1.29
C PRO A 2 93.82 5.26 -1.02
N THR A 3 92.97 4.28 -1.33
CA THR A 3 92.81 2.80 -1.13
C THR A 3 92.09 2.36 0.16
N LYS A 4 91.16 1.39 -0.05
CA LYS A 4 90.61 0.33 0.85
C LYS A 4 89.30 0.66 1.59
N ASN A 5 88.31 -0.23 1.79
CA ASN A 5 88.02 -1.59 1.31
C ASN A 5 86.63 -2.01 1.85
N SER A 6 85.84 -2.66 1.00
CA SER A 6 85.08 -3.90 1.25
C SER A 6 84.16 -4.07 2.49
N ARG A 7 82.90 -4.47 2.25
CA ARG A 7 82.42 -5.85 2.51
C ARG A 7 80.98 -6.08 2.05
N GLN A 8 80.79 -7.26 1.45
CA GLN A 8 79.54 -7.90 1.05
C GLN A 8 78.75 -8.44 2.26
N SER A 9 77.43 -8.46 2.12
CA SER A 9 76.44 -9.35 2.77
C SER A 9 75.06 -8.85 2.31
N GLY A 10 74.25 -9.52 1.48
CA GLY A 10 74.04 -10.94 1.34
C GLY A 10 72.83 -11.39 2.17
N HIS A 11 71.62 -10.90 1.86
CA HIS A 11 70.37 -11.51 2.36
C HIS A 11 69.21 -11.37 1.36
N HIS A 12 68.82 -12.51 0.78
CA HIS A 12 67.54 -12.74 0.13
C HIS A 12 66.41 -12.80 1.19
N PRO A 13 65.21 -12.24 0.92
CA PRO A 13 63.98 -12.68 1.54
C PRO A 13 63.29 -13.77 0.69
N PRO A 14 62.57 -14.72 1.31
CA PRO A 14 62.02 -15.89 0.63
C PRO A 14 60.69 -15.58 -0.08
N GLU A 15 60.50 -16.30 -1.19
CA GLU A 15 59.27 -16.43 -1.97
C GLU A 15 58.10 -16.87 -1.10
N SER A 16 57.07 -16.02 -1.01
CA SER A 16 55.78 -16.36 -0.45
C SER A 16 55.00 -17.23 -1.44
N ARG A 17 54.87 -18.51 -1.06
CA ARG A 17 54.03 -19.54 -1.67
C ARG A 17 52.61 -19.03 -1.96
N ALA A 18 52.19 -19.25 -3.20
CA ALA A 18 50.80 -19.25 -3.63
C ALA A 18 49.98 -20.27 -2.81
N HIS A 19 48.94 -19.79 -2.14
CA HIS A 19 47.89 -20.62 -1.57
C HIS A 19 46.77 -20.77 -2.60
N GLU A 20 46.69 -21.96 -3.21
CA GLU A 20 45.48 -22.43 -3.90
C GLU A 20 44.33 -22.60 -2.90
N PRO A 21 43.12 -22.11 -3.18
CA PRO A 21 41.95 -22.49 -2.42
C PRO A 21 41.41 -23.83 -2.93
N ARG A 22 41.48 -24.81 -2.02
CA ARG A 22 40.82 -26.12 -2.09
C ARG A 22 39.36 -26.01 -2.55
N ARG A 23 39.02 -26.76 -3.60
CA ARG A 23 37.66 -27.17 -3.93
C ARG A 23 37.02 -27.83 -2.71
N ARG A 24 35.90 -27.28 -2.24
CA ARG A 24 34.96 -27.99 -1.35
C ARG A 24 33.89 -28.62 -2.22
N ASP A 25 33.93 -29.94 -2.29
CA ASP A 25 32.81 -30.78 -2.71
C ASP A 25 31.70 -30.62 -1.68
N THR A 26 30.61 -29.95 -2.05
CA THR A 26 29.36 -30.01 -1.31
C THR A 26 28.51 -31.13 -1.86
N LEU A 27 28.39 -32.16 -1.01
CA LEU A 27 27.50 -33.29 -1.13
C LEU A 27 26.05 -32.82 -1.34
N ARG A 28 25.47 -33.34 -2.42
CA ARG A 28 24.08 -33.27 -2.83
C ARG A 28 23.26 -34.22 -1.93
N PRO A 29 22.21 -33.78 -1.23
CA PRO A 29 21.23 -34.72 -0.67
C PRO A 29 20.24 -35.09 -1.78
N GLN A 30 20.20 -36.37 -2.10
CA GLN A 30 19.05 -36.98 -2.78
C GLN A 30 17.89 -37.03 -1.79
N SER A 31 16.79 -36.35 -2.11
CA SER A 31 15.49 -36.58 -1.50
C SER A 31 14.54 -37.07 -2.58
N SER A 32 14.50 -38.38 -2.73
CA SER A 32 13.37 -39.10 -3.32
C SER A 32 12.20 -39.07 -2.32
N LEU A 33 11.01 -38.65 -2.74
CA LEU A 33 9.77 -39.43 -2.66
C LEU A 33 8.51 -38.56 -2.81
N LEU A 34 7.62 -39.09 -3.66
CA LEU A 34 6.16 -39.02 -3.65
C LEU A 34 5.48 -37.75 -4.16
N ALA A 35 5.18 -37.83 -5.46
CA ALA A 35 4.01 -37.24 -6.08
C ALA A 35 2.72 -37.65 -5.34
N VAL A 36 1.93 -36.65 -4.96
CA VAL A 36 0.49 -36.80 -4.72
C VAL A 36 -0.20 -35.81 -5.64
N LYS A 37 -0.87 -36.35 -6.66
CA LYS A 37 -1.90 -35.66 -7.44
C LYS A 37 -3.08 -35.41 -6.50
N ILE A 38 -3.49 -34.15 -6.36
CA ILE A 38 -4.88 -33.81 -6.05
C ILE A 38 -5.35 -32.89 -7.17
N GLN A 39 -6.46 -33.32 -7.74
CA GLN A 39 -7.14 -32.85 -8.92
C GLN A 39 -8.56 -32.59 -8.41
N ASP A 40 -9.00 -31.33 -8.44
CA ASP A 40 -10.39 -30.87 -8.31
C ASP A 40 -10.40 -29.54 -9.07
N ASP A 41 -10.90 -29.43 -10.31
CA ASP A 41 -12.30 -29.53 -10.76
C ASP A 41 -13.28 -28.78 -9.84
N LEU A 42 -13.62 -27.54 -10.23
CA LEU A 42 -15.00 -27.04 -10.31
C LEU A 42 -15.04 -25.72 -11.09
N SER A 43 -15.35 -25.87 -12.38
CA SER A 43 -16.35 -25.14 -13.19
C SER A 43 -16.99 -23.87 -12.58
N ASN A 44 -16.87 -22.71 -13.23
CA ASN A 44 -17.73 -22.24 -14.34
C ASN A 44 -19.01 -21.53 -13.85
N ALA A 45 -19.02 -20.20 -13.94
CA ALA A 45 -20.24 -19.39 -14.08
C ALA A 45 -19.89 -18.11 -14.84
N GLY A 46 -20.04 -18.18 -16.16
CA GLY A 46 -20.07 -17.02 -17.04
C GLY A 46 -21.50 -16.70 -17.48
N GLN A 47 -21.64 -15.49 -18.05
CA GLN A 47 -22.81 -14.91 -18.73
C GLN A 47 -23.85 -14.29 -17.78
N THR A 48 -24.35 -13.06 -17.96
CA THR A 48 -24.50 -12.22 -19.16
C THR A 48 -25.02 -10.86 -18.67
N LEU A 49 -24.60 -9.74 -19.29
CA LEU A 49 -25.50 -8.68 -19.79
C LEU A 49 -24.67 -7.58 -20.48
N SER A 50 -24.88 -7.52 -21.80
CA SER A 50 -24.69 -6.37 -22.69
C SER A 50 -25.54 -5.16 -22.21
N ALA A 51 -25.39 -3.91 -22.64
CA ALA A 51 -25.03 -3.42 -23.94
C ALA A 51 -24.74 -1.88 -23.91
N SER A 52 -23.86 -1.46 -24.82
CA SER A 52 -23.95 -0.27 -25.68
C SER A 52 -24.67 1.00 -25.21
N THR A 53 -23.97 2.14 -25.23
CA THR A 53 -24.48 3.35 -25.90
C THR A 53 -23.31 4.10 -26.55
N GLN A 54 -23.50 4.34 -27.83
CA GLN A 54 -22.60 4.94 -28.81
C GLN A 54 -23.21 6.30 -29.15
N GLN A 55 -22.48 7.40 -28.97
CA GLN A 55 -22.80 8.72 -29.55
C GLN A 55 -21.47 9.50 -29.65
N ARG A 56 -20.86 9.52 -30.84
CA ARG A 56 -20.95 10.57 -31.89
C ARG A 56 -20.21 11.86 -31.49
N ALA A 57 -19.13 12.12 -32.22
CA ALA A 57 -18.34 13.33 -32.24
C ALA A 57 -19.16 14.58 -32.57
N PRO A 58 -18.57 15.75 -32.31
CA PRO A 58 -18.38 16.67 -33.41
C PRO A 58 -16.92 17.15 -33.53
N ASP A 59 -16.56 17.41 -34.79
CA ASP A 59 -15.40 18.14 -35.24
C ASP A 59 -15.27 19.50 -34.54
N SER A 60 -14.04 19.87 -34.21
CA SER A 60 -13.64 21.28 -34.14
C SER A 60 -12.15 21.40 -34.41
N ASP A 61 -11.85 21.96 -35.57
CA ASP A 61 -10.56 22.43 -36.04
C ASP A 61 -9.87 23.40 -35.07
N ALA A 62 -8.54 23.47 -35.26
CA ALA A 62 -7.65 24.59 -34.97
C ALA A 62 -7.35 24.92 -33.50
N TYR A 63 -6.18 24.46 -33.02
CA TYR A 63 -5.34 25.27 -32.16
C TYR A 63 -3.85 25.07 -32.50
N ASN A 64 -3.33 25.99 -33.30
CA ASN A 64 -1.95 26.47 -33.16
C ASN A 64 -1.87 27.17 -31.80
N CYS A 65 -0.92 26.77 -30.95
CA CYS A 65 -0.50 27.58 -29.80
C CYS A 65 0.99 27.89 -30.00
N ASP A 66 1.22 28.99 -30.72
CA ASP A 66 2.45 29.76 -30.60
C ASP A 66 2.49 30.39 -29.20
N ASP A 67 3.57 30.11 -28.47
CA ASP A 67 3.96 30.80 -27.25
C ASP A 67 4.48 32.19 -27.63
N ASP A 68 3.61 33.20 -27.57
CA ASP A 68 4.01 34.61 -27.61
C ASP A 68 3.94 35.26 -26.21
N GLU A 69 5.07 35.87 -25.86
CA GLU A 69 5.27 36.79 -24.75
C GLU A 69 4.17 37.87 -24.68
N LEU A 70 3.69 38.17 -23.46
CA LEU A 70 3.02 39.44 -23.19
C LEU A 70 3.76 40.25 -22.11
N PRO A 71 3.75 41.59 -22.22
CA PRO A 71 4.75 42.45 -21.58
C PRO A 71 4.39 42.83 -20.14
N LEU A 72 5.44 43.05 -19.37
CA LEU A 72 5.42 43.70 -18.06
C LEU A 72 5.11 45.19 -18.22
N GLU A 73 3.89 45.64 -17.89
CA GLU A 73 3.63 47.00 -17.39
C GLU A 73 2.14 47.16 -17.01
N LEU A 74 1.85 47.18 -15.70
CA LEU A 74 0.80 47.98 -15.05
C LEU A 74 0.76 47.61 -13.55
N ARG A 75 1.70 48.21 -12.82
CA ARG A 75 1.70 48.24 -11.35
C ARG A 75 1.60 49.71 -10.93
N ASN A 76 0.62 50.01 -10.07
CA ASN A 76 0.33 51.21 -9.23
C ASN A 76 -1.20 51.44 -9.29
N SER A 77 -1.98 51.60 -8.22
CA SER A 77 -1.78 52.29 -6.94
C SER A 77 -2.96 51.95 -5.97
N PRO A 78 -3.20 52.59 -4.79
CA PRO A 78 -3.38 51.93 -3.49
C PRO A 78 -4.79 52.13 -2.87
N TYR A 79 -5.11 51.49 -1.74
CA TYR A 79 -5.80 52.10 -0.58
C TYR A 79 -6.15 51.08 0.53
N ASN A 80 -5.76 51.47 1.75
CA ASN A 80 -6.46 51.35 3.05
C ASN A 80 -5.81 50.49 4.15
N THR A 81 -5.02 51.19 4.95
CA THR A 81 -4.71 50.91 6.36
C THR A 81 -5.70 51.61 7.30
N ALA A 82 -5.81 51.01 8.49
CA ALA A 82 -6.22 51.56 9.80
C ALA A 82 -7.69 51.38 10.22
N LYS A 83 -7.91 50.55 11.26
CA LYS A 83 -8.23 51.05 12.60
C LYS A 83 -8.27 49.97 13.70
N MET A 84 -7.75 50.39 14.86
CA MET A 84 -8.05 50.00 16.24
C MET A 84 -7.29 48.84 16.88
N GLU A 85 -6.19 49.23 17.54
CA GLU A 85 -5.80 48.71 18.86
C GLU A 85 -6.29 49.65 19.98
N ALA A 86 -6.43 49.03 21.16
CA ALA A 86 -6.39 49.59 22.51
C ALA A 86 -7.69 50.17 23.12
N HIS A 87 -8.29 49.42 24.04
CA HIS A 87 -8.30 49.72 25.49
C HIS A 87 -9.27 48.76 26.22
N SER A 88 -8.77 47.98 27.18
CA SER A 88 -9.06 48.19 28.61
C SER A 88 -8.92 46.90 29.43
N GLN A 89 -8.22 47.08 30.54
CA GLN A 89 -7.93 46.16 31.62
C GLN A 89 -9.16 45.83 32.48
N HIS A 90 -8.95 44.88 33.41
CA HIS A 90 -9.74 44.49 34.59
C HIS A 90 -10.90 43.51 34.39
N ASN A 91 -10.73 42.26 34.84
CA ASN A 91 -11.36 41.86 36.11
C ASN A 91 -10.66 40.65 36.79
N LYS A 92 -10.73 40.66 38.12
CA LYS A 92 -10.14 39.72 39.08
C LYS A 92 -11.03 38.50 39.31
N ARG A 93 -10.39 37.34 39.54
CA ARG A 93 -10.58 36.41 40.68
C ARG A 93 -12.01 36.04 41.13
N ALA A 94 -12.40 34.77 40.92
CA ALA A 94 -13.24 33.91 41.79
C ALA A 94 -13.07 32.46 41.28
N GLN A 95 -12.38 31.52 41.95
CA GLN A 95 -12.82 30.70 43.09
C GLN A 95 -14.33 30.39 43.12
N GLY A 96 -14.68 29.13 42.84
CA GLY A 96 -16.03 28.61 43.05
C GLY A 96 -16.26 27.25 42.37
N PRO A 97 -16.49 26.16 43.13
CA PRO A 97 -16.58 24.78 42.62
C PRO A 97 -18.02 24.39 42.24
N ILE A 98 -18.19 23.14 41.80
CA ILE A 98 -19.42 22.33 41.68
C ILE A 98 -19.84 22.07 40.24
N GLY A 99 -19.75 20.79 39.86
CA GLY A 99 -20.28 20.24 38.61
C GLY A 99 -20.00 18.75 38.46
N ARG A 100 -20.49 17.94 39.41
CA ARG A 100 -20.62 16.48 39.25
C ARG A 100 -21.42 16.20 37.98
N VAL A 101 -20.80 15.63 36.95
CA VAL A 101 -21.54 14.91 35.90
C VAL A 101 -21.59 13.45 36.31
N MET A 102 -22.73 13.08 36.87
CA MET A 102 -23.12 11.71 37.19
C MET A 102 -23.82 11.08 35.98
N GLY A 103 -23.46 9.84 35.70
CA GLY A 103 -24.35 8.83 35.14
C GLY A 103 -24.31 8.68 33.63
N TRP A 104 -24.96 7.61 33.16
CA TRP A 104 -25.08 7.16 31.77
C TRP A 104 -23.87 6.35 31.28
N PHE A 105 -23.76 5.11 31.75
CA PHE A 105 -23.90 3.89 30.94
C PHE A 105 -23.87 2.68 31.88
N SER A 106 -25.04 2.07 32.10
CA SER A 106 -25.15 0.71 32.64
C SER A 106 -26.06 -0.11 31.71
N PRO A 107 -25.78 -1.41 31.56
CA PRO A 107 -26.29 -2.26 30.49
C PRO A 107 -27.74 -2.72 30.71
N PRO A 108 -28.49 -3.08 29.65
CA PRO A 108 -29.87 -3.54 29.80
C PRO A 108 -29.93 -4.96 30.39
N LYS A 109 -30.70 -5.11 31.46
CA LYS A 109 -31.15 -6.41 31.99
C LYS A 109 -32.38 -6.92 31.21
N PRO A 110 -32.58 -8.25 31.14
CA PRO A 110 -33.66 -8.85 30.36
C PRO A 110 -35.00 -8.75 31.11
N THR A 111 -36.04 -8.30 30.42
CA THR A 111 -37.41 -8.34 30.94
C THR A 111 -38.18 -9.49 30.32
N SER A 112 -38.52 -10.45 31.17
CA SER A 112 -39.57 -11.44 30.99
C SER A 112 -40.90 -10.73 30.71
N LYS A 113 -41.53 -11.03 29.57
CA LYS A 113 -42.97 -10.82 29.36
C LYS A 113 -43.58 -11.99 28.60
N ARG A 114 -44.33 -12.77 29.36
CA ARG A 114 -45.37 -13.71 28.95
C ARG A 114 -46.56 -12.93 28.35
N PRO A 115 -47.12 -13.30 27.20
CA PRO A 115 -48.43 -12.82 26.79
C PRO A 115 -49.50 -13.90 27.06
N GLN A 116 -50.53 -13.51 27.83
CA GLN A 116 -51.88 -14.04 27.70
C GLN A 116 -52.58 -13.23 26.61
N GLN A 117 -53.19 -13.89 25.64
CA GLN A 117 -54.38 -13.46 24.88
C GLN A 117 -54.88 -14.70 24.13
N LEU A 118 -56.01 -15.30 24.52
CA LEU A 118 -57.37 -14.98 24.09
C LEU A 118 -57.51 -14.99 22.56
N TYR A 119 -58.03 -16.11 22.05
CA TYR A 119 -59.00 -16.13 20.97
C TYR A 119 -60.08 -17.15 21.33
N ASP A 120 -61.26 -16.63 21.64
CA ASP A 120 -62.54 -17.28 21.44
C ASP A 120 -62.79 -17.41 19.93
N ASN A 121 -63.28 -18.58 19.47
CA ASN A 121 -64.57 -18.67 18.78
C ASN A 121 -64.81 -20.08 18.19
N ASP A 122 -65.99 -20.60 18.56
CA ASP A 122 -67.01 -21.21 17.71
C ASP A 122 -66.63 -22.34 16.74
N ASN A 123 -67.10 -23.54 17.10
CA ASN A 123 -68.03 -24.23 16.22
C ASN A 123 -69.01 -25.08 17.05
N ALA A 124 -70.16 -24.48 17.31
CA ALA A 124 -71.40 -25.16 17.61
C ALA A 124 -72.00 -25.72 16.31
N ALA A 125 -72.38 -26.99 16.29
CA ALA A 125 -73.68 -27.45 15.76
C ALA A 125 -73.81 -28.98 15.73
N VAL A 126 -74.82 -29.49 16.48
CA VAL A 126 -75.91 -30.37 15.99
C VAL A 126 -75.51 -31.81 15.57
N HIS A 127 -75.91 -32.92 16.22
CA HIS A 127 -77.24 -33.45 16.57
C HIS A 127 -77.12 -34.36 17.83
N ALA A 128 -77.90 -34.27 18.92
CA ALA A 128 -79.35 -34.46 19.09
C ALA A 128 -79.90 -35.86 18.75
N SER A 129 -80.00 -36.75 19.75
CA SER A 129 -81.19 -37.58 20.05
C SER A 129 -80.94 -38.44 21.30
N ARG A 130 -81.54 -38.15 22.46
CA ARG A 130 -82.92 -38.42 22.91
C ARG A 130 -83.00 -39.71 23.76
N LYS A 131 -82.77 -39.53 25.08
CA LYS A 131 -83.26 -40.44 26.12
C LYS A 131 -84.79 -40.42 26.12
N VAL A 132 -85.43 -41.59 26.09
CA VAL A 132 -86.87 -41.75 26.34
C VAL A 132 -87.04 -42.79 27.44
N GLN A 133 -87.51 -42.32 28.59
CA GLN A 133 -88.18 -43.13 29.61
C GLN A 133 -89.60 -43.43 29.13
N GLY A 134 -90.06 -44.67 29.30
CA GLY A 134 -91.41 -45.08 28.93
C GLY A 134 -91.84 -46.41 29.54
N LYS A 135 -92.33 -46.31 30.78
CA LYS A 135 -93.39 -47.08 31.47
C LYS A 135 -93.75 -48.53 31.06
N ASN A 136 -93.81 -49.35 32.11
CA ASN A 136 -94.60 -50.56 32.36
C ASN A 136 -95.91 -50.69 31.58
N TYR A 137 -96.18 -51.91 31.08
CA TYR A 137 -97.51 -52.50 30.94
C TYR A 137 -97.46 -54.01 31.23
N THR A 138 -98.51 -54.48 31.90
CA THR A 138 -98.77 -55.82 32.41
C THR A 138 -99.48 -56.70 31.37
N GLU A 139 -99.23 -58.01 31.45
CA GLU A 139 -100.16 -59.15 31.26
C GLU A 139 -100.92 -59.31 29.92
N ALA A 140 -100.67 -60.44 29.23
CA ALA A 140 -101.68 -61.43 28.82
C ALA A 140 -101.04 -62.68 28.17
N GLN A 141 -101.78 -63.78 28.26
CA GLN A 141 -101.44 -65.20 28.14
C GLN A 141 -101.15 -65.78 26.73
N GLU A 142 -100.49 -66.95 26.78
CA GLU A 142 -100.68 -68.20 26.01
C GLU A 142 -100.50 -68.24 24.48
N SER A 143 -99.58 -69.08 24.00
CA SER A 143 -99.95 -70.39 23.43
C SER A 143 -98.70 -71.29 23.27
N LYS A 144 -98.91 -72.60 23.45
CA LYS A 144 -97.90 -73.67 23.47
C LYS A 144 -97.68 -74.24 22.07
N GLY A 145 -96.41 -74.56 21.79
CA GLY A 145 -96.02 -75.90 21.40
C GLY A 145 -95.71 -76.13 19.92
N GLU A 146 -94.43 -75.97 19.57
CA GLU A 146 -93.65 -76.84 18.64
C GLU A 146 -92.17 -76.39 18.45
N ASP A 147 -91.73 -75.29 19.09
CA ASP A 147 -90.40 -74.70 18.84
C ASP A 147 -89.26 -75.13 19.80
N HIS A 148 -89.38 -76.24 20.53
CA HIS A 148 -88.39 -76.56 21.57
C HIS A 148 -87.03 -77.05 21.02
N ASP A 149 -87.01 -77.60 19.79
CA ASP A 149 -85.79 -78.05 19.11
C ASP A 149 -85.13 -76.93 18.28
N GLU A 150 -85.94 -76.04 17.68
CA GLU A 150 -85.43 -74.81 17.05
C GLU A 150 -84.84 -73.84 18.07
N LEU A 151 -85.45 -73.69 19.24
CA LEU A 151 -84.93 -72.85 20.32
C LEU A 151 -83.56 -73.32 20.84
N ALA A 152 -83.32 -74.64 20.87
CA ALA A 152 -82.03 -75.19 21.25
C ALA A 152 -80.95 -74.91 20.18
N LYS A 153 -81.32 -75.00 18.90
CA LYS A 153 -80.45 -74.70 17.76
C LYS A 153 -80.08 -73.20 17.69
N VAL A 154 -81.07 -72.32 17.89
CA VAL A 154 -80.88 -70.87 17.96
C VAL A 154 -80.00 -70.48 19.15
N ARG A 155 -80.18 -71.12 20.32
CA ARG A 155 -79.29 -70.88 21.49
C ARG A 155 -77.86 -71.31 21.22
N GLN A 156 -77.66 -72.43 20.52
CA GLN A 156 -76.33 -72.90 20.16
C GLN A 156 -75.66 -71.98 19.13
N GLU A 157 -76.40 -71.50 18.13
CA GLU A 157 -75.91 -70.53 17.15
C GLU A 157 -75.60 -69.18 17.79
N LEU A 158 -76.46 -68.70 18.70
CA LEU A 158 -76.23 -67.47 19.46
C LEU A 158 -74.96 -67.59 20.33
N ALA A 159 -74.74 -68.74 20.98
CA ALA A 159 -73.52 -68.98 21.76
C ALA A 159 -72.25 -69.02 20.89
N ARG A 160 -72.33 -69.60 19.68
CA ARG A 160 -71.22 -69.58 18.71
C ARG A 160 -70.97 -68.17 18.17
N ALA A 161 -72.03 -67.41 17.90
CA ALA A 161 -71.93 -66.03 17.43
C ALA A 161 -71.36 -65.11 18.51
N LEU A 162 -71.75 -65.27 19.78
CA LEU A 162 -71.20 -64.52 20.91
C LEU A 162 -69.71 -64.81 21.11
N LYS A 163 -69.30 -66.09 21.10
CA LYS A 163 -67.87 -66.44 21.15
C LYS A 163 -67.09 -65.89 19.96
N SER A 164 -67.66 -65.94 18.75
CA SER A 164 -67.04 -65.35 17.57
C SER A 164 -66.92 -63.83 17.67
N HIS A 165 -67.92 -63.15 18.21
CA HIS A 165 -67.89 -61.71 18.46
C HIS A 165 -66.84 -61.34 19.50
N GLU A 166 -66.76 -62.09 20.61
CA GLU A 166 -65.78 -61.87 21.67
C GLU A 166 -64.34 -62.02 21.16
N VAL A 167 -64.07 -63.03 20.32
CA VAL A 167 -62.76 -63.18 19.64
C VAL A 167 -62.46 -61.98 18.72
N LYS A 168 -63.45 -61.52 17.94
CA LYS A 168 -63.28 -60.37 17.04
C LYS A 168 -63.07 -59.05 17.80
N GLU A 169 -63.76 -58.86 18.92
CA GLU A 169 -63.60 -57.70 19.80
C GLU A 169 -62.17 -57.66 20.36
N LEU A 170 -61.67 -58.83 20.79
CA LEU A 170 -60.32 -58.97 21.34
C LEU A 170 -59.24 -58.76 20.28
N GLU A 171 -59.43 -59.28 19.06
CA GLU A 171 -58.58 -59.00 17.90
C GLU A 171 -58.60 -57.51 17.53
N PHE A 172 -59.77 -56.88 17.55
CA PHE A 172 -59.91 -55.45 17.26
C PHE A 172 -59.21 -54.59 18.32
N GLN A 173 -59.39 -54.89 19.61
CA GLN A 173 -58.68 -54.21 20.70
C GLN A 173 -57.17 -54.37 20.57
N LYS A 174 -56.68 -55.58 20.27
CA LYS A 174 -55.25 -55.83 20.05
C LYS A 174 -54.71 -55.01 18.88
N LYS A 175 -55.43 -55.00 17.75
CA LYS A 175 -55.05 -54.21 16.57
C LYS A 175 -55.02 -52.71 16.87
N MET A 176 -55.94 -52.23 17.71
CA MET A 176 -56.00 -50.83 18.15
C MET A 176 -54.80 -50.48 19.05
N GLN A 177 -54.43 -51.35 19.98
CA GLN A 177 -53.23 -51.20 20.82
C GLN A 177 -51.95 -51.23 19.97
N ASP A 178 -51.86 -52.12 19.00
CA ASP A 178 -50.71 -52.21 18.09
C ASP A 178 -50.56 -50.93 17.26
N LEU A 179 -51.67 -50.38 16.75
CA LEU A 179 -51.71 -49.08 16.05
C LEU A 179 -51.29 -47.91 16.95
N GLN A 180 -51.77 -47.88 18.20
CA GLN A 180 -51.36 -46.86 19.17
C GLN A 180 -49.87 -46.95 19.50
N HIS A 181 -49.33 -48.16 19.68
CA HIS A 181 -47.91 -48.36 19.91
C HIS A 181 -47.07 -48.00 18.68
N GLN A 182 -47.53 -48.29 17.48
CA GLN A 182 -46.85 -47.87 16.26
C GLN A 182 -46.81 -46.35 16.14
N HIS A 183 -47.94 -45.69 16.34
CA HIS A 183 -48.02 -44.22 16.29
C HIS A 183 -47.13 -43.57 17.35
N MET A 184 -47.08 -44.12 18.57
CA MET A 184 -46.19 -43.63 19.62
C MET A 184 -44.71 -43.74 19.21
N ARG A 185 -44.30 -44.87 18.63
CA ARG A 185 -42.92 -45.05 18.14
C ARG A 185 -42.57 -44.07 17.02
N GLU A 186 -43.49 -43.77 16.11
CA GLU A 186 -43.30 -42.79 15.05
C GLU A 186 -43.14 -41.37 15.62
N ILE A 187 -43.95 -41.00 16.61
CA ILE A 187 -43.83 -39.72 17.32
C ILE A 187 -42.49 -39.64 18.06
N GLU A 188 -42.10 -40.68 18.80
CA GLU A 188 -40.82 -40.72 19.53
C GLU A 188 -39.63 -40.64 18.57
N HIS A 189 -39.70 -41.35 17.45
CA HIS A 189 -38.66 -41.29 16.42
C HIS A 189 -38.57 -39.89 15.78
N GLY A 190 -39.71 -39.30 15.42
CA GLY A 190 -39.77 -37.93 14.91
C GLY A 190 -39.24 -36.91 15.90
N ALA A 191 -39.59 -37.04 17.18
CA ALA A 191 -39.09 -36.19 18.25
C ALA A 191 -37.57 -36.34 18.45
N SER A 192 -37.05 -37.57 18.35
CA SER A 192 -35.60 -37.81 18.42
C SER A 192 -34.85 -37.15 17.27
N ILE A 193 -35.36 -37.25 16.04
CA ILE A 193 -34.74 -36.61 14.87
C ILE A 193 -34.71 -35.09 15.03
N GLN A 194 -35.84 -34.49 15.41
CA GLN A 194 -35.93 -33.05 15.66
C GLN A 194 -34.98 -32.61 16.78
N GLN A 195 -34.84 -33.41 17.83
CA GLN A 195 -33.93 -33.10 18.93
C GLN A 195 -32.46 -33.10 18.47
N THR A 196 -32.07 -34.03 17.59
CA THR A 196 -30.72 -34.05 17.00
C THR A 196 -30.49 -32.84 16.09
N GLU A 197 -31.48 -32.46 15.28
CA GLU A 197 -31.38 -31.29 14.40
C GLU A 197 -31.24 -29.99 15.21
N ILE A 198 -31.98 -29.85 16.31
CA ILE A 198 -31.86 -28.72 17.24
C ILE A 198 -30.45 -28.65 17.84
N GLN A 199 -29.84 -29.79 18.18
CA GLN A 199 -28.47 -29.82 18.71
C GLN A 199 -27.45 -29.41 17.65
N ASN A 200 -27.59 -29.90 16.41
CA ASN A 200 -26.71 -29.54 15.31
C ASN A 200 -26.79 -28.04 15.00
N LEU A 201 -27.99 -27.48 14.86
CA LEU A 201 -28.19 -26.05 14.61
C LEU A 201 -27.63 -25.17 15.75
N LYS A 202 -27.70 -25.63 17.00
CA LYS A 202 -27.07 -24.93 18.13
C LYS A 202 -25.54 -24.93 18.03
N SER A 203 -24.95 -26.06 17.65
CA SER A 203 -23.50 -26.17 17.42
C SER A 203 -23.04 -25.25 16.29
N ASP A 204 -23.76 -25.25 15.16
CA ASP A 204 -23.42 -24.41 14.01
C ASP A 204 -23.56 -22.92 14.33
N LYS A 205 -24.60 -22.55 15.08
CA LYS A 205 -24.79 -21.18 15.56
C LYS A 205 -23.62 -20.72 16.43
N GLU A 206 -23.12 -21.57 17.32
CA GLU A 206 -21.98 -21.22 18.18
C GLU A 206 -20.70 -21.10 17.36
N LYS A 207 -20.45 -22.02 16.43
CA LYS A 207 -19.29 -21.95 15.53
C LYS A 207 -19.29 -20.67 14.69
N LEU A 208 -20.43 -20.32 14.10
CA LEU A 208 -20.57 -19.10 13.30
C LEU A 208 -20.35 -17.84 14.15
N ARG A 209 -20.81 -17.86 15.40
CA ARG A 209 -20.59 -16.77 16.35
C ARG A 209 -19.11 -16.61 16.68
N GLU A 210 -18.39 -17.71 16.95
CA GLU A 210 -16.95 -17.68 17.20
C GLU A 210 -16.16 -17.14 16.00
N GLU A 211 -16.51 -17.57 14.78
CA GLU A 211 -15.91 -17.07 13.54
C GLU A 211 -16.14 -15.56 13.37
N HIS A 212 -17.36 -15.09 13.66
CA HIS A 212 -17.69 -13.67 13.60
C HIS A 212 -16.95 -12.85 14.66
N GLU A 213 -16.86 -13.34 15.90
CA GLU A 213 -16.11 -12.67 16.98
C GLU A 213 -14.60 -12.64 16.69
N ALA A 214 -14.04 -13.68 16.07
CA ALA A 214 -12.66 -13.71 15.62
C ALA A 214 -12.43 -12.70 14.48
N PHE A 215 -13.36 -12.60 13.53
CA PHE A 215 -13.31 -11.58 12.47
C PHE A 215 -13.33 -10.16 13.04
N ILE A 216 -14.24 -9.86 13.99
CA ILE A 216 -14.30 -8.56 14.64
C ILE A 216 -13.00 -8.24 15.37
N ARG A 217 -12.44 -9.19 16.15
CA ARG A 217 -11.16 -9.00 16.84
C ARG A 217 -10.03 -8.70 15.85
N LYS A 218 -9.97 -9.44 14.74
CA LYS A 218 -8.99 -9.20 13.67
C LYS A 218 -9.14 -7.81 13.05
N GLN A 219 -10.37 -7.37 12.78
CA GLN A 219 -10.65 -6.02 12.25
C GLN A 219 -10.29 -4.93 13.26
N GLN A 220 -10.61 -5.12 14.54
CA GLN A 220 -10.25 -4.18 15.60
C GLN A 220 -8.72 -4.09 15.76
N GLU A 221 -8.01 -5.21 15.76
CA GLU A 221 -6.55 -5.22 15.85
C GLU A 221 -5.90 -4.52 14.65
N LEU A 222 -6.42 -4.74 13.43
CA LEU A 222 -5.99 -4.01 12.23
C LEU A 222 -6.25 -2.51 12.38
N SER A 223 -7.42 -2.12 12.89
CA SER A 223 -7.77 -0.72 13.14
C SER A 223 -6.88 -0.09 14.22
N PHE A 224 -6.57 -0.80 15.31
CA PHE A 224 -5.66 -0.30 16.35
C PHE A 224 -4.22 -0.20 15.85
N LYS A 225 -3.75 -1.15 15.04
CA LYS A 225 -2.46 -1.05 14.34
C LYS A 225 -2.44 0.16 13.41
N GLN A 226 -3.54 0.46 12.71
CA GLN A 226 -3.66 1.67 11.91
C GLN A 226 -3.71 2.94 12.79
N MET A 227 -4.37 2.92 13.95
CA MET A 227 -4.44 4.06 14.88
C MET A 227 -3.09 4.40 15.52
N THR A 228 -2.31 3.41 15.92
CA THR A 228 -0.93 3.65 16.40
C THR A 228 -0.01 4.14 15.27
N THR A 229 -0.31 3.77 14.02
CA THR A 229 0.37 4.25 12.82
C THR A 229 -0.19 5.58 12.30
N SER A 230 -1.33 6.08 12.81
CA SER A 230 -2.01 7.29 12.31
C SER A 230 -1.20 8.56 12.52
N ARG A 231 -0.12 8.51 13.31
CA ARG A 231 0.86 9.62 13.38
C ARG A 231 1.54 9.85 12.01
N TRP A 232 1.63 8.81 11.19
CA TRP A 232 2.40 8.76 9.96
C TRP A 232 1.67 7.96 8.89
N LEU A 233 0.56 8.51 8.39
CA LEU A 233 -0.06 7.99 7.17
C LEU A 233 0.87 8.29 5.99
N PRO A 234 1.26 7.28 5.20
CA PRO A 234 2.03 7.50 3.99
C PRO A 234 1.31 8.47 3.07
N VAL A 235 2.07 9.37 2.46
CA VAL A 235 1.56 10.22 1.38
C VAL A 235 1.20 9.33 0.21
N GLU A 236 0.04 9.57 -0.41
CA GLU A 236 -0.39 8.84 -1.60
C GLU A 236 0.65 8.92 -2.73
N ASP A 237 0.88 7.80 -3.42
CA ASP A 237 1.85 7.70 -4.51
C ASP A 237 1.57 8.73 -5.62
N THR A 238 0.30 9.06 -5.88
CA THR A 238 -0.12 10.11 -6.83
C THR A 238 0.44 11.49 -6.48
N LYS A 239 0.39 11.86 -5.19
CA LYS A 239 0.97 13.11 -4.70
C LYS A 239 2.49 13.08 -4.75
N VAL A 240 3.12 11.94 -4.41
CA VAL A 240 4.57 11.77 -4.56
C VAL A 240 5.02 12.02 -6.00
N MET A 241 4.35 11.37 -6.97
CA MET A 241 4.64 11.57 -8.39
C MET A 241 4.40 13.02 -8.83
N ALA A 242 3.36 13.69 -8.31
CA ALA A 242 3.10 15.09 -8.61
C ALA A 242 4.19 16.04 -8.07
N ASP A 243 4.69 15.79 -6.85
CA ASP A 243 5.78 16.55 -6.23
C ASP A 243 7.11 16.34 -7.00
N LEU A 244 7.44 15.10 -7.39
CA LEU A 244 8.60 14.80 -8.23
C LEU A 244 8.51 15.45 -9.62
N ASN A 245 7.33 15.44 -10.24
CA ASN A 245 7.10 16.12 -11.52
C ASN A 245 7.20 17.65 -11.40
N ARG A 246 6.78 18.23 -10.26
CA ARG A 246 6.98 19.66 -9.99
C ARG A 246 8.47 19.98 -9.90
N LEU A 247 9.24 19.21 -9.12
CA LEU A 247 10.68 19.35 -9.00
C LEU A 247 11.38 19.25 -10.37
N LYS A 248 10.99 18.27 -11.19
CA LYS A 248 11.46 18.11 -12.58
C LYS A 248 11.25 19.38 -13.42
N ARG A 249 10.06 19.98 -13.36
CA ARG A 249 9.76 21.24 -14.06
C ARG A 249 10.57 22.41 -13.53
N GLU A 250 10.78 22.49 -12.21
CA GLU A 250 11.60 23.55 -11.62
C GLU A 250 13.05 23.50 -12.09
N MET A 251 13.66 22.30 -12.08
CA MET A 251 15.02 22.09 -12.59
C MET A 251 15.16 22.50 -14.06
N ARG A 252 14.22 22.04 -14.90
CA ARG A 252 14.19 22.40 -16.33
C ARG A 252 14.04 23.92 -16.52
N GLY A 253 13.12 24.53 -15.78
CA GLY A 253 12.84 25.96 -15.86
C GLY A 253 14.03 26.82 -15.40
N TRP A 254 14.77 26.36 -14.39
CA TRP A 254 16.01 26.99 -13.97
C TRP A 254 17.08 26.87 -15.06
N ALA A 255 17.36 25.66 -15.54
CA ALA A 255 18.37 25.43 -16.57
C ALA A 255 18.10 26.23 -17.85
N LYS A 256 16.84 26.37 -18.28
CA LYS A 256 16.46 27.18 -19.45
C LYS A 256 16.83 28.66 -19.30
N LYS A 257 16.75 29.19 -18.08
CA LYS A 257 17.05 30.61 -17.78
C LYS A 257 18.53 30.87 -17.53
N THR A 258 19.25 29.87 -17.02
CA THR A 258 20.64 30.04 -16.58
C THR A 258 21.67 29.52 -17.56
N SER A 259 21.31 28.61 -18.47
CA SER A 259 22.27 28.03 -19.41
C SER A 259 22.83 29.06 -20.39
N MET A 260 24.11 28.95 -20.70
CA MET A 260 24.76 29.73 -21.77
C MET A 260 24.07 29.49 -23.13
N LYS A 261 23.98 30.49 -24.02
CA LYS A 261 23.33 30.29 -25.33
C LYS A 261 24.26 29.68 -26.38
N ASP A 262 25.56 29.88 -26.21
CA ASP A 262 26.57 29.51 -27.19
C ASP A 262 27.42 28.37 -26.64
N VAL A 263 27.30 27.19 -27.24
CA VAL A 263 28.03 25.97 -26.84
C VAL A 263 29.48 26.03 -27.33
N ASP A 264 29.77 26.82 -28.36
CA ASP A 264 31.11 26.91 -28.96
C ASP A 264 32.12 27.53 -27.98
N LEU A 265 31.62 28.27 -26.97
CA LEU A 265 32.45 28.77 -25.87
C LEU A 265 33.04 27.65 -25.00
N LEU A 266 32.46 26.44 -25.00
CA LEU A 266 33.03 25.29 -24.29
C LEU A 266 34.35 24.81 -24.91
N ASP A 267 34.56 25.05 -26.21
CA ASP A 267 35.81 24.75 -26.89
C ASP A 267 36.92 25.78 -26.58
N SER A 268 36.56 26.91 -25.96
CA SER A 268 37.50 27.95 -25.53
C SER A 268 38.02 27.76 -24.10
N LEU A 269 37.51 26.77 -23.37
CA LEU A 269 37.98 26.43 -22.03
C LEU A 269 39.41 25.90 -22.07
N ASP A 270 40.16 26.06 -20.97
CA ASP A 270 41.45 25.37 -20.86
C ASP A 270 41.25 23.85 -20.82
N GLU A 271 42.30 23.12 -21.22
CA GLU A 271 42.25 21.67 -21.34
C GLU A 271 41.83 20.97 -20.02
N GLY A 272 42.23 21.50 -18.86
CA GLY A 272 41.89 20.91 -17.56
C GLY A 272 40.43 21.10 -17.18
N ASP A 273 39.90 22.31 -17.40
CA ASP A 273 38.51 22.66 -17.19
C ASP A 273 37.59 21.88 -18.15
N GLN A 274 38.01 21.74 -19.40
CA GLN A 274 37.31 20.96 -20.41
C GLN A 274 37.23 19.49 -20.04
N ILE A 275 38.35 18.87 -19.63
CA ILE A 275 38.38 17.48 -19.13
C ILE A 275 37.46 17.31 -17.92
N SER A 276 37.47 18.27 -16.99
CA SER A 276 36.62 18.23 -15.80
C SER A 276 35.13 18.28 -16.15
N LEU A 277 34.75 19.11 -17.11
CA LEU A 277 33.38 19.19 -17.63
C LEU A 277 32.98 17.89 -18.35
N TRP A 278 33.85 17.33 -19.18
CA TRP A 278 33.58 16.06 -19.86
C TRP A 278 33.39 14.89 -18.90
N ASN A 279 34.19 14.83 -17.84
CA ASN A 279 34.02 13.81 -16.79
C ASN A 279 32.67 13.95 -16.08
N ALA A 280 32.20 15.17 -15.83
CA ALA A 280 30.87 15.39 -15.27
C ALA A 280 29.76 14.97 -16.27
N LEU A 281 29.91 15.35 -17.54
CA LEU A 281 28.95 14.99 -18.60
C LEU A 281 28.91 13.49 -18.85
N ALA A 282 30.00 12.74 -18.67
CA ALA A 282 30.03 11.28 -18.81
C ALA A 282 29.07 10.54 -17.85
N GLN A 283 28.62 11.21 -16.78
CA GLN A 283 27.62 10.65 -15.86
C GLN A 283 26.19 10.68 -16.42
N VAL A 284 25.94 11.51 -17.44
CA VAL A 284 24.59 11.76 -18.00
C VAL A 284 24.55 11.62 -19.52
N VAL A 285 25.68 11.67 -20.20
CA VAL A 285 25.83 11.54 -21.65
C VAL A 285 26.65 10.30 -21.97
N ARG A 286 26.25 9.57 -23.00
CA ARG A 286 27.02 8.48 -23.57
C ARG A 286 28.07 9.01 -24.55
N PHE A 287 29.32 8.63 -24.34
CA PHE A 287 30.45 8.98 -25.20
C PHE A 287 30.79 7.84 -26.17
N GLU A 288 31.19 8.17 -27.39
CA GLU A 288 31.75 7.23 -28.36
C GLU A 288 33.20 7.64 -28.67
N GLY A 289 34.18 6.77 -28.39
CA GLY A 289 35.57 7.00 -28.78
C GLY A 289 36.24 8.24 -28.16
N CYS A 290 36.07 8.44 -26.84
CA CYS A 290 36.61 9.58 -26.07
C CYS A 290 36.09 10.96 -26.50
N GLN A 291 35.14 11.04 -27.43
CA GLN A 291 34.53 12.28 -27.87
C GLN A 291 33.03 12.27 -27.59
N ILE A 292 32.48 13.47 -27.36
CA ILE A 292 31.04 13.66 -27.44
C ILE A 292 30.65 13.42 -28.89
N SER A 293 29.62 12.59 -29.06
CA SER A 293 29.08 12.25 -30.35
C SER A 293 28.62 13.53 -31.08
N GLU A 294 28.80 13.63 -32.40
CA GLU A 294 28.45 14.85 -33.14
C GLU A 294 26.98 15.23 -32.94
N GLU A 295 26.12 14.26 -32.65
CA GLU A 295 24.70 14.44 -32.36
C GLU A 295 24.52 15.33 -31.12
N VAL A 296 25.23 15.05 -30.03
CA VAL A 296 25.15 15.84 -28.78
C VAL A 296 25.80 17.21 -28.95
N ARG A 297 26.86 17.33 -29.76
CA ARG A 297 27.41 18.65 -30.13
C ARG A 297 26.43 19.46 -30.97
N SER A 298 25.74 18.80 -31.90
CA SER A 298 24.70 19.40 -32.74
C SER A 298 23.43 19.72 -31.96
N LEU A 299 23.21 19.02 -30.84
CA LEU A 299 22.21 19.31 -29.85
C LEU A 299 22.66 20.55 -29.07
N ARG A 300 22.56 21.71 -29.74
CA ARG A 300 22.91 23.05 -29.25
C ARG A 300 22.13 23.51 -28.01
N SER A 301 21.60 22.60 -27.20
CA SER A 301 20.88 22.89 -25.98
C SER A 301 21.78 22.61 -24.77
N SER A 302 22.67 23.57 -24.50
CA SER A 302 23.31 23.73 -23.18
C SER A 302 22.29 23.58 -22.02
N THR A 303 21.06 24.05 -22.23
CA THR A 303 19.91 23.87 -21.32
C THR A 303 19.67 22.41 -20.97
N LEU A 304 19.65 21.51 -21.97
CA LEU A 304 19.37 20.10 -21.76
C LEU A 304 20.46 19.43 -20.92
N LEU A 305 21.72 19.69 -21.28
CA LEU A 305 22.89 19.14 -20.60
C LEU A 305 23.02 19.69 -19.17
N LEU A 306 22.82 21.00 -18.96
CA LEU A 306 22.81 21.60 -17.64
C LEU A 306 21.69 21.03 -16.76
N ASN A 307 20.48 20.84 -17.33
CA ASN A 307 19.38 20.20 -16.63
C ASN A 307 19.69 18.73 -16.29
N ALA A 308 20.36 17.99 -17.18
CA ALA A 308 20.78 16.61 -16.93
C ALA A 308 21.81 16.51 -15.79
N LEU A 309 22.81 17.39 -15.78
CA LEU A 309 23.79 17.46 -14.69
C LEU A 309 23.12 17.82 -13.35
N LEU A 310 22.22 18.80 -13.36
CA LEU A 310 21.48 19.21 -12.16
C LEU A 310 20.62 18.06 -11.62
N SER A 311 19.86 17.40 -12.48
CA SER A 311 19.03 16.26 -12.07
C SER A 311 19.89 15.11 -11.55
N HIS A 312 21.00 14.79 -12.22
CA HIS A 312 21.92 13.76 -11.75
C HIS A 312 22.45 14.08 -10.34
N ASP A 313 22.95 15.29 -10.11
CA ASP A 313 23.47 15.69 -8.80
C ASP A 313 22.37 15.65 -7.72
N VAL A 314 21.18 16.21 -7.98
CA VAL A 314 20.05 16.19 -7.03
C VAL A 314 19.66 14.76 -6.66
N TYR A 315 19.47 13.89 -7.64
CA TYR A 315 19.02 12.51 -7.39
C TYR A 315 20.10 11.66 -6.72
N THR A 316 21.37 11.80 -7.11
CA THR A 316 22.45 11.01 -6.53
C THR A 316 22.87 11.50 -5.14
N SER A 317 22.81 12.80 -4.88
CA SER A 317 23.21 13.37 -3.58
C SER A 317 22.10 13.30 -2.53
N LEU A 318 20.82 13.43 -2.92
CA LEU A 318 19.70 13.50 -1.97
C LEU A 318 18.84 12.24 -1.98
N PHE A 319 18.54 11.63 -3.14
CA PHE A 319 17.58 10.52 -3.23
C PHE A 319 18.20 9.14 -3.05
N ARG A 320 19.50 8.95 -3.30
CA ARG A 320 20.17 7.64 -3.12
C ARG A 320 20.43 7.26 -1.67
N ASN A 321 20.54 8.23 -0.76
CA ASN A 321 20.96 7.98 0.61
C ASN A 321 19.90 8.46 1.61
N PRO A 322 19.33 7.57 2.45
CA PRO A 322 18.35 7.97 3.46
C PRO A 322 18.90 8.86 4.58
N PHE A 323 20.22 8.87 4.78
CA PHE A 323 20.88 9.57 5.88
C PHE A 323 21.66 10.81 5.41
N PHE A 324 21.33 11.34 4.23
CA PHE A 324 22.02 12.48 3.60
C PHE A 324 22.14 13.72 4.52
N ILE A 325 21.21 13.89 5.47
CA ILE A 325 21.20 14.99 6.43
C ILE A 325 22.40 15.00 7.40
N PHE A 326 23.11 13.87 7.56
CA PHE A 326 24.26 13.72 8.47
C PHE A 326 25.61 13.90 7.77
N SER A 327 25.64 14.61 6.64
CA SER A 327 26.87 14.75 5.85
C SER A 327 27.99 15.47 6.61
N GLU A 328 29.23 15.12 6.26
CA GLU A 328 30.44 15.14 7.09
C GLU A 328 30.95 16.53 7.59
N ASP A 329 30.44 17.64 7.05
CA ASP A 329 31.02 18.99 7.26
C ASP A 329 30.07 20.03 7.87
N LEU A 330 29.11 19.61 8.70
CA LEU A 330 28.24 20.54 9.44
C LEU A 330 28.98 21.25 10.60
N GLY A 331 30.09 21.91 10.29
CA GLY A 331 30.73 22.99 11.07
C GLY A 331 31.23 22.67 12.48
N ALA A 332 32.33 23.31 12.87
CA ALA A 332 32.93 23.22 14.20
C ALA A 332 32.06 23.77 15.35
N GLU A 333 30.85 24.25 15.08
CA GLU A 333 29.94 24.85 16.08
C GLU A 333 29.00 23.84 16.74
N HIS A 334 28.93 22.60 16.26
CA HIS A 334 28.18 21.55 16.93
C HIS A 334 29.12 20.58 17.67
N PRO A 335 28.89 20.29 18.97
CA PRO A 335 29.82 19.50 19.81
C PRO A 335 30.00 18.03 19.41
N PHE A 336 29.32 17.58 18.35
CA PHE A 336 29.42 16.21 17.88
C PHE A 336 30.41 16.15 16.72
N PRO A 337 31.51 15.38 16.81
CA PRO A 337 32.36 15.08 15.67
C PRO A 337 31.51 14.30 14.65
N GLY A 338 30.92 15.03 13.70
CA GLY A 338 29.99 14.51 12.68
C GLY A 338 30.68 13.76 11.54
N THR A 339 32.00 13.59 11.63
CA THR A 339 32.81 12.91 10.63
C THR A 339 32.46 11.42 10.65
N GLY A 340 31.75 10.95 9.64
CA GLY A 340 31.41 9.54 9.43
C GLY A 340 30.05 9.06 9.93
N LEU A 341 29.19 9.89 10.56
CA LEU A 341 27.88 9.40 11.04
C LEU A 341 26.98 8.94 9.88
N ASN A 342 26.93 9.70 8.79
CA ASN A 342 26.22 9.30 7.57
C ASN A 342 26.73 7.94 7.05
N SER A 343 28.05 7.79 6.91
CA SER A 343 28.69 6.55 6.43
C SER A 343 28.41 5.38 7.38
N MET A 344 28.46 5.59 8.69
CA MET A 344 28.18 4.58 9.71
C MET A 344 26.72 4.12 9.68
N LEU A 345 25.76 5.05 9.62
CA LEU A 345 24.34 4.72 9.53
C LEU A 345 24.02 4.03 8.21
N GLY A 346 24.62 4.48 7.11
CA GLY A 346 24.51 3.83 5.80
C GLY A 346 25.06 2.40 5.80
N GLU A 347 26.22 2.18 6.40
CA GLU A 347 26.81 0.85 6.52
C GLU A 347 25.99 -0.07 7.42
N LEU A 348 25.57 0.43 8.59
CA LEU A 348 24.69 -0.30 9.50
C LEU A 348 23.40 -0.72 8.78
N TYR A 349 22.80 0.20 8.03
CA TYR A 349 21.60 -0.06 7.25
C TYR A 349 21.82 -1.13 6.18
N GLN A 350 22.90 -1.07 5.41
CA GLN A 350 23.20 -2.11 4.43
C GLN A 350 23.44 -3.48 5.08
N ARG A 351 24.10 -3.52 6.24
CA ARG A 351 24.32 -4.76 7.00
C ARG A 351 23.01 -5.34 7.52
N THR A 352 22.13 -4.51 8.08
CA THR A 352 20.82 -4.96 8.57
C THR A 352 19.93 -5.43 7.43
N GLN A 353 19.93 -4.74 6.28
CA GLN A 353 19.18 -5.17 5.09
C GLN A 353 19.56 -6.58 4.63
N ARG A 354 20.85 -6.94 4.65
CA ARG A 354 21.32 -8.29 4.30
C ARG A 354 20.89 -9.37 5.29
N SER A 355 20.60 -8.99 6.53
CA SER A 355 20.19 -9.92 7.59
C SER A 355 18.67 -10.07 7.67
N ASN A 356 17.95 -8.94 7.65
CA ASN A 356 16.50 -8.87 7.65
C ASN A 356 16.09 -7.56 6.97
N GLU A 357 15.66 -7.65 5.71
CA GLU A 357 15.27 -6.51 4.88
C GLU A 357 14.09 -5.74 5.49
N GLU A 358 13.04 -6.44 5.97
CA GLU A 358 11.85 -5.84 6.59
C GLU A 358 12.21 -4.99 7.82
N ASP A 359 12.95 -5.57 8.78
CA ASP A 359 13.34 -4.87 10.01
C ASP A 359 14.28 -3.69 9.71
N ALA A 360 15.17 -3.82 8.71
CA ALA A 360 16.07 -2.73 8.33
C ALA A 360 15.31 -1.52 7.80
N HIS A 361 14.28 -1.73 6.96
CA HIS A 361 13.43 -0.68 6.44
C HIS A 361 12.54 -0.05 7.51
N ILE A 362 11.99 -0.86 8.42
CA ILE A 362 11.26 -0.38 9.60
C ILE A 362 12.18 0.51 10.42
N TRP A 363 13.37 0.05 10.78
CA TRP A 363 14.36 0.80 11.55
C TRP A 363 14.69 2.14 10.89
N ARG A 364 15.12 2.14 9.62
CA ARG A 364 15.44 3.37 8.87
C ARG A 364 14.26 4.36 8.92
N SER A 365 13.07 3.89 8.57
CA SER A 365 11.87 4.73 8.52
C SER A 365 11.51 5.32 9.89
N GLN A 366 11.61 4.53 10.96
CA GLN A 366 11.32 4.95 12.33
C GLN A 366 12.36 5.94 12.83
N THR A 367 13.65 5.70 12.57
CA THR A 367 14.74 6.61 12.92
C THR A 367 14.51 7.99 12.30
N LEU A 368 14.20 8.06 11.00
CA LEU A 368 13.92 9.34 10.34
C LEU A 368 12.65 10.00 10.89
N ARG A 369 11.56 9.26 11.11
CA ARG A 369 10.33 9.81 11.72
C ARG A 369 10.54 10.35 13.13
N LEU A 370 11.46 9.76 13.91
CA LEU A 370 11.79 10.24 15.24
C LEU A 370 12.58 11.56 15.20
N LEU A 371 13.41 11.75 14.17
CA LEU A 371 14.21 12.96 14.00
C LEU A 371 13.37 14.16 13.54
N LEU A 372 12.31 13.94 12.78
CA LEU A 372 11.40 15.01 12.33
C LEU A 372 9.97 14.73 12.80
N PRO A 373 9.66 14.85 14.12
CA PRO A 373 8.31 14.59 14.62
C PRO A 373 7.29 15.58 14.02
N PRO A 374 6.02 15.18 13.80
CA PRO A 374 5.03 16.10 13.24
C PRO A 374 4.61 17.12 14.31
N LEU A 375 4.58 18.40 13.94
CA LEU A 375 4.15 19.48 14.81
C LEU A 375 2.63 19.47 15.00
N ARG A 376 2.18 19.48 16.25
CA ARG A 376 0.77 19.46 16.68
C ARG A 376 0.58 20.40 17.87
N ASN A 377 -0.67 20.64 18.24
CA ASN A 377 -1.04 21.50 19.36
C ASN A 377 -0.52 20.98 20.72
N ASP A 378 -0.29 19.66 20.84
CA ASP A 378 0.17 18.97 22.05
C ASP A 378 1.67 18.61 22.02
N THR A 379 2.41 19.02 20.99
CA THR A 379 3.84 18.71 20.84
C THR A 379 4.67 19.36 21.96
N SER A 380 5.51 18.56 22.60
CA SER A 380 6.41 19.05 23.65
C SER A 380 7.46 20.01 23.08
N ASP A 381 8.00 20.90 23.91
CA ASP A 381 9.02 21.85 23.43
C ASP A 381 10.30 21.14 22.96
N GLY A 382 10.65 19.98 23.55
CA GLY A 382 11.74 19.15 23.07
C GLY A 382 11.50 18.55 21.68
N GLU A 383 10.27 18.14 21.37
CA GLU A 383 9.91 17.67 20.01
C GLU A 383 9.91 18.82 18.99
N LYS A 384 9.46 20.03 19.36
CA LYS A 384 9.54 21.21 18.49
C LYS A 384 10.99 21.57 18.19
N GLU A 385 11.84 21.57 19.21
CA GLU A 385 13.27 21.82 19.07
C GLU A 385 13.93 20.78 18.16
N LEU A 386 13.65 19.49 18.39
CA LEU A 386 14.17 18.41 17.53
C LEU A 386 13.68 18.55 16.08
N HIS A 387 12.41 18.88 15.86
CA HIS A 387 11.85 19.13 14.53
C HIS A 387 12.59 20.28 13.83
N ASN A 388 12.70 21.43 14.48
CA ASN A 388 13.34 22.62 13.93
C ASN A 388 14.80 22.35 13.59
N ARG A 389 15.53 21.69 14.48
CA ARG A 389 16.93 21.31 14.27
C ARG A 389 17.10 20.36 13.09
N THR A 390 16.25 19.34 12.96
CA THR A 390 16.32 18.42 11.82
C THR A 390 15.95 19.13 10.51
N GLN A 391 14.98 20.05 10.53
CA GLN A 391 14.64 20.87 9.37
C GLN A 391 15.78 21.81 8.96
N GLU A 392 16.51 22.37 9.93
CA GLU A 392 17.72 23.17 9.70
C GLU A 392 18.84 22.32 9.09
N MET A 393 19.04 21.08 9.55
CA MET A 393 20.00 20.15 8.94
C MET A 393 19.65 19.83 7.48
N ILE A 394 18.37 19.55 7.18
CA ILE A 394 17.89 19.33 5.81
C ILE A 394 18.19 20.55 4.94
N THR A 395 17.87 21.75 5.44
CA THR A 395 18.08 23.02 4.72
C THR A 395 19.57 23.29 4.48
N THR A 396 20.40 23.07 5.49
CA THR A 396 21.85 23.31 5.44
C THR A 396 22.52 22.39 4.42
N VAL A 397 22.19 21.09 4.44
CA VAL A 397 22.73 20.15 3.45
C VAL A 397 22.26 20.52 2.04
N ALA A 398 21.00 20.89 1.86
CA ALA A 398 20.46 21.33 0.57
C ALA A 398 21.18 22.58 0.02
N ASP A 399 21.36 23.62 0.85
CA ASP A 399 22.06 24.85 0.45
C ASP A 399 23.52 24.62 0.13
N ARG A 400 24.16 23.73 0.89
CA ARG A 400 25.54 23.31 0.63
C ARG A 400 25.64 22.59 -0.71
N ARG A 401 24.75 21.63 -1.01
CA ARG A 401 24.72 20.93 -2.31
C ARG A 401 24.49 21.89 -3.47
N ALA A 402 23.56 22.83 -3.35
CA ALA A 402 23.36 23.87 -4.36
C ALA A 402 24.64 24.69 -4.60
N SER A 403 25.37 25.03 -3.52
CA SER A 403 26.62 25.78 -3.60
C SER A 403 27.77 24.96 -4.19
N GLU A 404 27.85 23.65 -3.88
CA GLU A 404 28.79 22.71 -4.47
C GLU A 404 28.52 22.55 -5.97
N PHE A 405 27.26 22.43 -6.39
CA PHE A 405 26.87 22.35 -7.79
C PHE A 405 27.31 23.59 -8.59
N LEU A 406 27.10 24.80 -8.05
CA LEU A 406 27.57 26.05 -8.67
C LEU A 406 29.09 26.15 -8.77
N LYS A 407 29.82 25.41 -7.92
CA LYS A 407 31.29 25.32 -7.97
C LYS A 407 31.77 24.13 -8.79
N SER A 408 30.89 23.22 -9.19
CA SER A 408 31.23 22.04 -9.99
C SER A 408 31.60 22.43 -11.43
N PRO A 409 32.09 21.49 -12.26
CA PRO A 409 32.30 21.74 -13.69
C PRO A 409 31.04 22.20 -14.44
N ALA A 410 29.83 21.93 -13.92
CA ALA A 410 28.59 22.45 -14.51
C ALA A 410 28.56 23.99 -14.59
N ARG A 411 29.39 24.69 -13.79
CA ARG A 411 29.54 26.15 -13.83
C ARG A 411 29.88 26.70 -15.21
N TYR A 412 30.63 25.94 -16.02
CA TYR A 412 31.00 26.35 -17.37
C TYR A 412 29.81 26.40 -18.33
N MET A 413 28.70 25.76 -17.97
CA MET A 413 27.45 25.77 -18.75
C MET A 413 26.48 26.85 -18.30
N ILE A 414 26.78 27.56 -17.21
CA ILE A 414 25.97 28.62 -16.62
C ILE A 414 26.44 29.95 -17.23
N SER A 415 25.51 30.79 -17.70
CA SER A 415 25.87 32.07 -18.29
C SER A 415 26.47 33.03 -17.25
N ASP A 416 27.53 33.75 -17.59
CA ASP A 416 28.11 34.80 -16.73
C ASP A 416 27.15 35.95 -16.40
N LYS A 417 26.10 36.13 -17.22
CA LYS A 417 25.00 37.08 -16.97
C LYS A 417 24.02 36.57 -15.91
N ALA A 418 24.41 35.54 -15.17
CA ALA A 418 23.62 34.95 -14.11
C ALA A 418 23.32 35.97 -13.02
N ASP A 419 22.06 36.36 -12.88
CA ASP A 419 21.58 37.17 -11.77
C ASP A 419 21.86 36.42 -10.45
N ALA A 420 22.21 37.13 -9.39
CA ALA A 420 22.34 36.59 -8.05
C ALA A 420 21.10 35.78 -7.63
N ASN A 421 19.94 36.15 -8.16
CA ASN A 421 18.66 35.46 -7.99
C ASN A 421 18.68 33.98 -8.46
N TYR A 422 19.53 33.61 -9.42
CA TYR A 422 19.63 32.22 -9.89
C TYR A 422 20.22 31.27 -8.84
N GLY A 423 21.13 31.77 -7.99
CA GLY A 423 21.63 31.02 -6.85
C GLY A 423 20.53 30.76 -5.82
N ASP A 424 19.67 31.74 -5.55
CA ASP A 424 18.52 31.58 -4.65
C ASP A 424 17.50 30.57 -5.19
N LYS A 425 17.18 30.64 -6.50
CA LYS A 425 16.27 29.66 -7.09
C LYS A 425 16.85 28.25 -7.09
N LEU A 426 18.16 28.10 -7.31
CA LEU A 426 18.82 26.81 -7.20
C LEU A 426 18.75 26.25 -5.77
N ARG A 427 19.05 27.07 -4.75
CA ARG A 427 18.87 26.69 -3.34
C ARG A 427 17.44 26.22 -3.05
N SER A 428 16.44 26.94 -3.57
CA SER A 428 15.03 26.53 -3.43
C SER A 428 14.77 25.14 -4.02
N ILE A 429 15.32 24.83 -5.21
CA ILE A 429 15.19 23.52 -5.85
C ILE A 429 15.80 22.42 -4.97
N TYR A 430 17.02 22.62 -4.46
CA TYR A 430 17.66 21.64 -3.57
C TYR A 430 16.92 21.46 -2.25
N ARG A 431 16.39 22.54 -1.65
CA ARG A 431 15.59 22.47 -0.42
C ARG A 431 14.30 21.67 -0.64
N GLU A 432 13.62 21.91 -1.75
CA GLU A 432 12.43 21.13 -2.13
C GLU A 432 12.79 19.66 -2.36
N ALA A 433 13.84 19.39 -3.13
CA ALA A 433 14.33 18.03 -3.37
C ALA A 433 14.71 17.30 -2.08
N ALA A 434 15.39 17.96 -1.16
CA ALA A 434 15.81 17.39 0.12
C ALA A 434 14.61 17.10 1.01
N SER A 435 13.62 18.01 1.05
CA SER A 435 12.36 17.80 1.77
C SER A 435 11.58 16.60 1.21
N ILE A 436 11.43 16.52 -0.13
CA ILE A 436 10.79 15.39 -0.80
C ILE A 436 11.55 14.10 -0.47
N SER A 437 12.87 14.05 -0.68
CA SER A 437 13.69 12.88 -0.42
C SER A 437 13.55 12.40 1.03
N TYR A 438 13.67 13.32 2.01
CA TYR A 438 13.52 12.99 3.42
C TYR A 438 12.15 12.35 3.70
N MET A 439 11.08 12.96 3.20
CA MET A 439 9.71 12.44 3.34
C MET A 439 9.57 11.04 2.73
N LEU A 440 10.14 10.80 1.54
CA LEU A 440 10.10 9.48 0.92
C LEU A 440 10.87 8.43 1.74
N TRP A 441 12.03 8.78 2.30
CA TRP A 441 12.81 7.88 3.14
C TRP A 441 12.17 7.59 4.51
N THR A 442 11.25 8.45 4.97
CA THR A 442 10.41 8.14 6.14
C THR A 442 9.37 7.06 5.87
N ARG A 443 9.11 6.66 4.61
CA ARG A 443 8.27 5.50 4.29
C ARG A 443 9.01 4.21 4.57
N ARG A 444 8.30 3.08 4.59
CA ARG A 444 8.94 1.76 4.74
C ARG A 444 9.42 1.19 3.41
N THR A 445 8.88 1.70 2.29
CA THR A 445 9.39 1.42 0.95
C THR A 445 10.88 1.77 0.82
N THR A 446 11.60 1.14 -0.09
CA THR A 446 12.99 1.53 -0.40
C THR A 446 13.09 2.15 -1.78
N LEU A 447 13.91 3.20 -1.89
CA LEU A 447 14.15 3.86 -3.16
C LEU A 447 15.37 3.27 -3.85
N ARG A 448 15.30 3.15 -5.17
CA ARG A 448 16.49 2.99 -6.02
C ARG A 448 16.44 4.02 -7.12
N CYS A 449 17.52 4.79 -7.21
CA CYS A 449 17.77 5.75 -8.27
C CYS A 449 18.74 5.12 -9.26
N TRP A 450 18.31 5.03 -10.53
CA TRP A 450 19.09 4.49 -11.62
C TRP A 450 19.60 5.63 -12.50
N THR A 451 20.92 5.80 -12.53
CA THR A 451 21.61 6.72 -13.44
C THR A 451 22.01 6.02 -14.73
N LEU A 452 22.61 6.75 -15.66
CA LEU A 452 23.08 6.18 -16.93
C LEU A 452 24.10 5.07 -16.69
N GLU A 453 24.99 5.28 -15.71
CA GLU A 453 25.97 4.29 -15.27
C GLU A 453 25.30 3.00 -14.76
N ASP A 454 24.28 3.10 -13.90
CA ASP A 454 23.59 1.93 -13.35
C ASP A 454 22.87 1.11 -14.44
N MET A 455 22.39 1.78 -15.48
CA MET A 455 21.70 1.16 -16.61
C MET A 455 22.66 0.55 -17.64
N GLY A 456 23.96 0.84 -17.57
CA GLY A 456 24.97 0.34 -18.50
C GLY A 456 24.80 0.91 -19.91
N ARG A 457 24.26 0.11 -20.84
CA ARG A 457 24.02 0.53 -22.23
C ARG A 457 22.53 0.41 -22.56
N PRO A 458 21.67 1.21 -21.92
CA PRO A 458 20.25 1.09 -22.12
C PRO A 458 19.87 1.46 -23.55
N VAL A 459 18.91 0.70 -24.08
CA VAL A 459 18.23 0.97 -25.34
C VAL A 459 16.81 1.42 -25.06
N PHE A 460 16.27 2.28 -25.91
CA PHE A 460 14.92 2.79 -25.76
C PHE A 460 13.89 1.77 -26.23
N HIS A 461 12.82 1.59 -25.45
CA HIS A 461 11.67 0.75 -25.79
C HIS A 461 10.38 1.54 -25.52
N PRO A 462 9.54 1.77 -26.54
CA PRO A 462 8.31 2.58 -26.39
C PRO A 462 7.36 2.07 -25.31
N ASP A 463 7.24 0.75 -25.16
CA ASP A 463 6.36 0.12 -24.16
C ASP A 463 6.90 0.19 -22.72
N SER A 464 8.13 0.68 -22.53
CA SER A 464 8.74 0.75 -21.22
C SER A 464 8.14 1.87 -20.38
N LYS A 465 7.55 1.51 -19.23
CA LYS A 465 7.09 2.50 -18.23
C LYS A 465 8.24 3.21 -17.51
N GLU A 466 9.47 2.75 -17.70
CA GLU A 466 10.66 3.23 -17.01
C GLU A 466 11.37 4.35 -17.76
N LEU A 467 11.20 4.40 -19.08
CA LEU A 467 11.89 5.33 -19.96
C LEU A 467 10.85 6.16 -20.70
N VAL A 468 10.93 7.48 -20.60
CA VAL A 468 10.09 8.40 -21.36
C VAL A 468 10.97 9.31 -22.21
N PRO A 469 10.63 9.51 -23.50
CA PRO A 469 11.40 10.40 -24.35
C PRO A 469 11.27 11.85 -23.84
N HIS A 470 12.36 12.60 -23.91
CA HIS A 470 12.35 14.04 -23.65
C HIS A 470 11.50 14.74 -24.71
N SER A 471 10.84 15.84 -24.36
CA SER A 471 9.93 16.58 -25.27
C SER A 471 10.60 17.17 -26.51
N SER A 472 11.93 17.13 -26.61
CA SER A 472 12.68 17.53 -27.82
C SER A 472 12.98 16.36 -28.75
N VAL A 473 12.59 15.14 -28.38
CA VAL A 473 12.60 13.97 -29.26
C VAL A 473 11.23 13.95 -29.94
N ASN A 474 11.23 13.93 -31.27
CA ASN A 474 10.00 13.87 -32.06
C ASN A 474 9.46 12.43 -32.06
N PHE A 475 8.92 12.00 -30.92
CA PHE A 475 8.51 10.63 -30.67
C PHE A 475 7.31 10.22 -31.53
N GLU A 476 6.29 11.08 -31.64
CA GLU A 476 5.05 10.79 -32.37
C GLU A 476 5.28 10.52 -33.86
N GLU A 477 6.30 11.14 -34.47
CA GLU A 477 6.60 10.97 -35.90
C GLU A 477 7.55 9.78 -36.18
N HIS A 478 8.27 9.31 -35.17
CA HIS A 478 9.40 8.38 -35.34
C HIS A 478 9.43 7.21 -34.35
N GLU A 479 8.33 6.90 -33.65
CA GLU A 479 8.26 5.84 -32.62
C GLU A 479 8.95 4.53 -33.03
N ASP A 480 8.57 3.97 -34.18
CA ASP A 480 9.13 2.72 -34.73
C ASP A 480 10.65 2.78 -34.98
N GLN A 481 11.18 3.98 -35.29
CA GLN A 481 12.60 4.17 -35.59
C GLN A 481 13.45 4.36 -34.35
N LEU A 482 12.82 4.74 -33.23
CA LEU A 482 13.46 5.00 -31.95
C LEU A 482 13.60 3.71 -31.12
N GLU A 483 12.79 2.69 -31.39
CA GLU A 483 12.89 1.40 -30.71
C GLU A 483 14.27 0.76 -30.91
N GLY A 484 14.87 0.29 -29.80
CA GLY A 484 16.20 -0.33 -29.79
C GLY A 484 17.35 0.67 -29.92
N ARG A 485 17.08 1.96 -30.12
CA ARG A 485 18.16 2.96 -30.20
C ARG A 485 18.87 3.12 -28.87
N PRO A 486 20.20 3.28 -28.88
CA PRO A 486 20.94 3.58 -27.67
C PRO A 486 20.52 4.94 -27.11
N ILE A 487 20.40 5.01 -25.79
CA ILE A 487 20.13 6.27 -25.10
C ILE A 487 21.39 7.12 -25.11
N THR A 488 21.28 8.35 -25.61
CA THR A 488 22.41 9.26 -25.75
C THR A 488 22.58 10.14 -24.51
N ILE A 489 21.47 10.67 -23.96
CA ILE A 489 21.49 11.50 -22.74
C ILE A 489 20.39 11.02 -21.78
N LEU A 490 20.74 10.83 -20.52
CA LEU A 490 19.79 10.65 -19.42
C LEU A 490 19.51 12.02 -18.77
N VAL A 491 18.38 12.61 -19.11
CA VAL A 491 18.01 13.98 -18.70
C VAL A 491 17.48 14.02 -17.27
N HIS A 492 16.73 13.01 -16.84
CA HIS A 492 16.35 12.79 -15.44
C HIS A 492 16.53 11.32 -15.09
N PRO A 493 17.18 10.98 -13.96
CA PRO A 493 17.31 9.59 -13.51
C PRO A 493 15.98 8.91 -13.23
N LEU A 494 15.95 7.58 -13.33
CA LEU A 494 14.79 6.75 -12.98
C LEU A 494 14.75 6.54 -11.47
N LEU A 495 13.61 6.83 -10.85
CA LEU A 495 13.37 6.59 -9.43
C LEU A 495 12.26 5.55 -9.25
N LYS A 496 12.65 4.40 -8.69
CA LYS A 496 11.75 3.30 -8.34
C LYS A 496 11.62 3.17 -6.83
N ALA A 497 10.42 2.82 -6.38
CA ALA A 497 10.14 2.40 -5.02
C ALA A 497 9.85 0.89 -4.97
N TYR A 498 10.41 0.21 -3.98
CA TYR A 498 10.21 -1.22 -3.74
C TYR A 498 9.54 -1.42 -2.40
N GLY A 499 8.66 -2.42 -2.35
CA GLY A 499 7.90 -2.78 -1.16
C GLY A 499 6.71 -1.87 -0.85
N THR A 500 6.02 -2.17 0.26
CA THR A 500 4.83 -1.45 0.74
C THR A 500 5.13 -0.67 2.01
N ASP A 501 4.19 0.17 2.44
CA ASP A 501 4.31 0.93 3.69
C ASP A 501 4.21 0.05 4.96
N GLU A 502 3.80 -1.21 4.80
CA GLU A 502 3.84 -2.26 5.81
C GLU A 502 5.19 -2.97 5.88
N ALA A 503 6.18 -2.56 5.08
CA ALA A 503 7.50 -3.19 4.95
C ALA A 503 7.48 -4.59 4.32
N LYS A 504 6.65 -4.82 3.29
CA LYS A 504 6.51 -6.11 2.59
C LYS A 504 6.72 -5.96 1.09
N ASP A 505 6.79 -7.08 0.37
CA ASP A 505 6.78 -7.17 -1.10
C ASP A 505 7.90 -6.36 -1.82
N TYR A 506 9.13 -6.41 -1.28
CA TYR A 506 10.29 -5.72 -1.88
C TYR A 506 10.75 -6.31 -3.23
N ASP A 507 10.17 -7.42 -3.65
CA ASP A 507 10.30 -8.00 -5.00
C ASP A 507 9.53 -7.20 -6.07
N ARG A 508 8.57 -6.36 -5.66
CA ARG A 508 7.74 -5.56 -6.55
C ARG A 508 8.20 -4.10 -6.55
N ASP A 509 8.44 -3.58 -7.74
CA ASP A 509 8.76 -2.18 -7.94
C ASP A 509 7.57 -1.36 -8.44
N ARG A 510 7.62 -0.06 -8.16
CA ARG A 510 6.74 0.96 -8.70
C ARG A 510 7.61 2.11 -9.21
N VAL A 511 7.36 2.55 -10.44
CA VAL A 511 8.02 3.72 -11.00
C VAL A 511 7.37 4.97 -10.41
N TRP A 512 8.13 5.74 -9.61
CA TRP A 512 7.66 7.03 -9.08
C TRP A 512 8.11 8.21 -9.94
N ALA A 513 9.26 8.10 -10.59
CA ALA A 513 9.67 9.01 -11.64
C ALA A 513 10.34 8.20 -12.76
N PRO A 514 9.76 8.13 -13.97
CA PRO A 514 10.42 7.49 -15.09
C PRO A 514 11.67 8.29 -15.48
N ALA A 515 12.69 7.60 -15.99
CA ALA A 515 13.85 8.27 -16.57
C ALA A 515 13.42 9.03 -17.82
N GLU A 516 13.77 10.31 -17.87
CA GLU A 516 13.60 11.10 -19.08
C GLU A 516 14.85 11.01 -19.92
N VAL A 517 14.73 10.58 -21.16
CA VAL A 517 15.87 10.24 -22.02
C VAL A 517 15.82 11.03 -23.32
N TRP A 518 16.99 11.43 -23.80
CA TRP A 518 17.15 11.98 -25.14
C TRP A 518 17.97 11.01 -25.99
N LEU A 519 17.50 10.81 -27.21
CA LEU A 519 18.10 9.96 -28.22
C LEU A 519 18.02 10.68 -29.56
N ASP A 520 18.97 10.38 -30.44
CA ASP A 520 18.96 10.97 -31.76
C ASP A 520 17.83 10.40 -32.61
N SER A 521 17.04 11.30 -33.20
CA SER A 521 15.93 10.99 -34.10
C SER A 521 16.31 11.12 -35.58
N ARG A 522 17.52 11.63 -35.87
CA ARG A 522 18.03 11.71 -37.24
C ARG A 522 18.47 10.30 -37.70
N ASN A 523 18.20 9.98 -38.95
CA ASN A 523 18.69 8.79 -39.64
C ASN A 523 19.97 9.10 -40.40
#